data_AF-A0A9P6F4E4-F1
#
_entry.id   AF-A0A9P6F4E4-F1
#
_cell.length_a   1.000
_cell.length_b   1.000
_cell.length_c   1.000
_cell.angle_alpha   90.00
_cell.angle_beta   90.00
_cell.angle_gamma   90.00
#
_symmetry.space_group_name_H-M   'P 1'
#
loop_
_entity.id
_entity.type
_entity.pdbx_description
1 polymer ?
#
loop_
_entity_poly.entity_id
_entity_poly.type
_entity_poly.pdbx_seq_one_letter_code
_entity_poly.pdbx_strand_id
1 'polypeptide(L)'
;MKIRQEDLLHLKEQVFQTGQNLEEKQTILDEVRAERKMLHSELNRYILMVKQVQKDLELATNAETQLTKERDQLSQYLTQLRDHDFKVLKEEVDQLRSKKGLRPLPSLEQEQEEVMGRCSSNQLKIFSCTKQPFNNSGRAINISKQGQGYEREYPVKQNTPVLFVLLKQIQT
;
A
#
# COMPACT_ATOMS: atom_id res chain seq x y z
N MET A 1 -54.01 18.93 59.38
CA MET A 1 -54.35 17.91 58.36
C MET A 1 -54.10 18.41 56.95
N LYS A 2 -54.72 19.51 56.51
CA LYS A 2 -54.56 20.06 55.13
C LYS A 2 -53.11 20.43 54.74
N ILE A 3 -52.37 21.12 55.62
CA ILE A 3 -50.96 21.51 55.36
C ILE A 3 -50.08 20.28 55.05
N ARG A 4 -50.21 19.20 55.84
CA ARG A 4 -49.47 17.95 55.59
C ARG A 4 -49.87 17.23 54.30
N GLN A 5 -51.10 17.45 53.81
CA GLN A 5 -51.55 16.90 52.53
C GLN A 5 -50.95 17.68 51.36
N GLU A 6 -50.85 19.01 51.47
CA GLU A 6 -50.18 19.87 50.49
C GLU A 6 -48.68 19.55 50.41
N ASP A 7 -48.01 19.39 51.56
CA ASP A 7 -46.58 18.99 51.60
C ASP A 7 -46.36 17.62 50.91
N LEU A 8 -47.27 16.66 51.14
CA LEU A 8 -47.20 15.34 50.53
C LEU A 8 -47.40 15.39 49.01
N LEU A 9 -48.31 16.24 48.52
CA LEU A 9 -48.53 16.43 47.10
C LEU A 9 -47.30 17.06 46.42
N HIS A 10 -46.71 18.06 47.05
CA HIS A 10 -45.49 18.70 46.55
C HIS A 10 -44.31 17.71 46.51
N LEU A 11 -44.11 16.91 47.56
CA LEU A 11 -43.11 15.84 47.57
C LEU A 11 -43.35 14.81 46.46
N LYS A 12 -44.61 14.43 46.23
CA LYS A 12 -44.98 13.50 45.17
C LYS A 12 -44.64 14.07 43.79
N GLU A 13 -44.94 15.34 43.54
CA GLU A 13 -44.58 16.03 42.29
C GLU A 13 -43.06 16.09 42.09
N GLN A 14 -42.31 16.48 43.13
CA GLN A 14 -40.84 16.48 43.07
C GLN A 14 -40.26 15.10 42.78
N VAL A 15 -40.80 14.04 43.39
CA VAL A 15 -40.37 12.66 43.13
C VAL A 15 -40.62 12.27 41.67
N PHE A 16 -41.78 12.61 41.10
CA PHE A 16 -42.04 12.31 39.69
C PHE A 16 -41.14 13.10 38.75
N GLN A 17 -40.99 14.40 38.96
CA GLN A 17 -40.15 15.24 38.10
C GLN A 17 -38.68 14.80 38.16
N THR A 18 -38.18 14.51 39.37
CA THR A 18 -36.80 14.02 39.55
C THR A 18 -36.62 12.64 38.95
N GLY A 19 -37.62 11.75 39.08
CA GLY A 19 -37.61 10.42 38.49
C GLY A 19 -37.55 10.47 36.95
N GLN A 20 -38.39 11.30 36.33
CA GLN A 20 -38.37 11.50 34.88
C GLN A 20 -37.02 12.04 34.41
N ASN A 21 -36.50 13.08 35.08
CA ASN A 21 -35.20 13.66 34.74
C ASN A 21 -34.07 12.60 34.88
N LEU A 22 -34.14 11.74 35.89
CA LEU A 22 -33.17 10.68 36.08
C LEU A 22 -33.21 9.66 34.94
N GLU A 23 -34.40 9.22 34.51
CA GLU A 23 -34.57 8.29 33.39
C GLU A 23 -34.07 8.89 32.06
N GLU A 24 -34.37 10.15 31.80
CA GLU A 24 -33.88 10.88 30.63
C GLU A 24 -32.34 10.95 30.63
N LYS A 25 -31.73 11.35 31.75
CA LYS A 25 -30.26 11.42 31.86
C LYS A 25 -29.60 10.04 31.78
N GLN A 26 -30.24 9.00 32.32
CA GLN A 26 -29.74 7.63 32.23
C GLN A 26 -29.75 7.13 30.78
N THR A 27 -30.80 7.43 30.02
CA THR A 27 -30.91 7.10 28.59
C THR A 27 -29.78 7.76 27.80
N ILE A 28 -29.57 9.07 27.98
CA ILE A 28 -28.49 9.82 27.32
C ILE A 28 -27.12 9.24 27.69
N LEU A 29 -26.91 8.87 28.96
CA LEU A 29 -25.66 8.28 29.41
C LEU A 29 -25.37 6.96 28.69
N ASP A 30 -26.38 6.13 28.51
CA ASP A 30 -26.23 4.83 27.84
C ASP A 30 -26.01 4.98 26.33
N GLU A 31 -26.64 5.96 25.69
CA GLU A 31 -26.35 6.35 24.30
C GLU A 31 -24.89 6.80 24.12
N VAL A 32 -24.41 7.71 24.98
CA VAL A 32 -23.01 8.19 24.94
C VAL A 32 -22.03 7.04 25.19
N ARG A 33 -22.36 6.11 26.08
CA ARG A 33 -21.54 4.91 26.32
C ARG A 33 -21.50 4.00 25.10
N ALA A 34 -22.61 3.84 24.39
CA ALA A 34 -22.68 3.05 23.17
C ALA A 34 -21.86 3.69 22.04
N GLU A 35 -22.01 5.01 21.83
CA GLU A 35 -21.22 5.76 20.84
C GLU A 35 -19.72 5.67 21.15
N ARG A 36 -19.32 5.84 22.42
CA ARG A 36 -17.93 5.69 22.83
C ARG A 36 -17.37 4.31 22.49
N LYS A 37 -18.15 3.23 22.70
CA LYS A 37 -17.72 1.87 22.35
C LYS A 37 -17.54 1.72 20.83
N MET A 38 -18.48 2.24 20.05
CA MET A 38 -18.40 2.23 18.58
C MET A 38 -17.15 2.98 18.07
N LEU A 39 -16.91 4.19 18.59
CA LEU A 39 -15.71 4.96 18.25
C LEU A 39 -14.42 4.22 18.64
N HIS A 40 -14.42 3.51 19.78
CA HIS A 40 -13.27 2.69 20.18
C HIS A 40 -13.04 1.52 19.21
N SER A 41 -14.10 0.86 18.74
CA SER A 41 -13.95 -0.20 17.74
C SER A 41 -13.42 0.32 16.40
N GLU A 42 -13.88 1.50 15.97
CA GLU A 42 -13.36 2.14 14.74
C GLU A 42 -11.90 2.56 14.90
N LEU A 43 -11.52 3.14 16.04
CA LEU A 43 -10.13 3.46 16.35
C LEU A 43 -9.24 2.22 16.24
N ASN A 44 -9.66 1.11 16.85
CA ASN A 44 -8.92 -0.15 16.78
C ASN A 44 -8.82 -0.68 15.35
N ARG A 45 -9.88 -0.55 14.54
CA ARG A 45 -9.88 -0.91 13.12
C ARG A 45 -8.85 -0.08 12.35
N TYR A 46 -8.81 1.24 12.56
CA TYR A 46 -7.83 2.11 11.90
C TYR A 46 -6.40 1.82 12.34
N ILE A 47 -6.17 1.53 13.63
CA ILE A 47 -4.85 1.12 14.11
C ILE A 47 -4.36 -0.15 13.40
N LEU A 48 -5.23 -1.14 13.21
CA LEU A 48 -4.88 -2.36 12.47
C LEU A 48 -4.54 -2.06 11.01
N MET A 49 -5.30 -1.18 10.36
CA MET A 49 -5.02 -0.76 8.98
C MET A 49 -3.66 -0.05 8.87
N VAL A 50 -3.34 0.86 9.78
CA VAL A 50 -2.05 1.57 9.80
C VAL A 50 -0.90 0.59 9.98
N LYS A 51 -1.03 -0.37 10.90
CA LYS A 51 -0.02 -1.41 11.11
C LYS A 51 0.22 -2.25 9.86
N GLN A 52 -0.83 -2.56 9.12
CA GLN A 52 -0.71 -3.30 7.86
C GLN A 52 0.06 -2.49 6.81
N VAL A 53 -0.29 -1.21 6.64
CA VAL A 53 0.43 -0.31 5.70
C VAL A 53 1.90 -0.17 6.08
N GLN A 54 2.21 -0.04 7.37
CA GLN A 54 3.59 0.01 7.85
C GLN A 54 4.38 -1.26 7.47
N LYS A 55 3.79 -2.44 7.66
CA LYS A 55 4.39 -3.71 7.26
C LYS A 55 4.61 -3.80 5.75
N ASP A 56 3.63 -3.37 4.95
CA ASP A 56 3.74 -3.39 3.49
C ASP A 56 4.81 -2.41 3.00
N LEU A 57 4.96 -1.26 3.66
CA LEU A 57 6.05 -0.31 3.40
C LEU A 57 7.42 -0.93 3.69
N GLU A 58 7.59 -1.58 4.84
CA GLU A 58 8.85 -2.27 5.18
C GLU A 58 9.21 -3.35 4.13
N LEU A 59 8.22 -4.12 3.67
CA LEU A 59 8.42 -5.11 2.60
C LEU A 59 8.84 -4.45 1.29
N ALA A 60 8.18 -3.36 0.89
CA ALA A 60 8.51 -2.62 -0.32
C ALA A 60 9.93 -2.02 -0.26
N THR A 61 10.31 -1.40 0.85
CA THR A 61 11.66 -0.83 1.05
C THR A 61 12.74 -1.91 1.00
N ASN A 62 12.47 -3.09 1.58
CA ASN A 62 13.40 -4.22 1.51
C ASN A 62 13.57 -4.72 0.07
N ALA A 63 12.47 -4.85 -0.68
CA ALA A 63 12.50 -5.24 -2.08
C ALA A 63 13.24 -4.21 -2.95
N GLU A 64 12.97 -2.92 -2.75
CA GLU A 64 13.66 -1.82 -3.44
C GLU A 64 15.17 -1.86 -3.19
N THR A 65 15.59 -2.07 -1.94
CA THR A 65 17.01 -2.17 -1.58
C THR A 65 17.67 -3.37 -2.26
N GLN A 66 17.00 -4.51 -2.33
CA GLN A 66 17.53 -5.71 -3.00
C GLN A 66 17.67 -5.48 -4.50
N LEU A 67 16.61 -5.00 -5.15
CA LEU A 67 16.60 -4.74 -6.60
C LEU A 67 17.62 -3.66 -7.00
N THR A 68 17.83 -2.66 -6.15
CA THR A 68 18.85 -1.63 -6.39
C THR A 68 20.26 -2.23 -6.39
N LYS A 69 20.55 -3.10 -5.42
CA LYS A 69 21.84 -3.81 -5.35
C LYS A 69 22.04 -4.72 -6.57
N GLU A 70 21.01 -5.49 -6.94
CA GLU A 70 21.07 -6.38 -8.10
C GLU A 70 21.27 -5.59 -9.41
N ARG A 71 20.55 -4.49 -9.59
CA ARG A 71 20.73 -3.57 -10.72
C ARG A 71 22.17 -3.08 -10.79
N ASP A 72 22.74 -2.63 -9.67
CA ASP A 72 24.10 -2.08 -9.65
C ASP A 72 25.15 -3.14 -9.95
N GLN A 73 24.99 -4.35 -9.40
CA GLN A 73 25.85 -5.49 -9.70
C GLN A 73 25.79 -5.87 -11.18
N LEU A 74 24.58 -5.97 -11.75
CA LEU A 74 24.40 -6.29 -13.17
C LEU A 74 24.96 -5.19 -14.07
N SER A 75 24.77 -3.93 -13.70
CA SER A 75 25.33 -2.78 -14.44
C SER A 75 26.85 -2.83 -14.46
N GLN A 76 27.49 -3.04 -13.30
CA GLN A 76 28.94 -3.18 -13.19
C GLN A 76 29.45 -4.38 -14.00
N TYR A 77 28.77 -5.52 -13.90
CA TYR A 77 29.13 -6.73 -14.63
C TYR A 77 28.99 -6.55 -16.15
N LEU A 78 27.93 -5.88 -16.60
CA LEU A 78 27.73 -5.56 -18.01
C LEU A 78 28.82 -4.62 -18.53
N THR A 79 29.18 -3.58 -17.77
CA THR A 79 30.30 -2.69 -18.12
C THR A 79 31.60 -3.47 -18.23
N GLN A 80 31.89 -4.38 -17.30
CA GLN A 80 33.08 -5.24 -17.36
C GLN A 80 33.08 -6.11 -18.62
N LEU A 81 32.00 -6.83 -18.89
CA LEU A 81 31.89 -7.68 -20.07
C LEU A 81 32.01 -6.89 -21.37
N ARG A 82 31.37 -5.73 -21.46
CA ARG A 82 31.33 -4.94 -22.69
C ARG A 82 32.67 -4.23 -22.97
N ASP A 83 33.19 -3.53 -21.95
CA ASP A 83 34.26 -2.56 -22.15
C ASP A 83 35.65 -3.18 -21.93
N HIS A 84 35.76 -4.24 -21.12
CA HIS A 84 37.00 -4.97 -20.93
C HIS A 84 37.04 -6.26 -21.75
N ASP A 85 36.15 -7.20 -21.46
CA ASP A 85 36.32 -8.56 -22.00
C ASP A 85 36.02 -8.62 -23.50
N PHE A 86 34.84 -8.14 -23.91
CA PHE A 86 34.41 -8.17 -25.31
C PHE A 86 35.30 -7.32 -26.20
N LYS A 87 35.64 -6.10 -25.76
CA LYS A 87 36.44 -5.18 -26.58
C LYS A 87 37.84 -5.74 -26.86
N VAL A 88 38.52 -6.25 -25.83
CA VAL A 88 39.85 -6.86 -25.96
C VAL A 88 39.79 -8.09 -26.88
N LEU A 89 38.85 -9.01 -26.62
CA LEU A 89 38.68 -10.21 -27.45
C LEU A 89 38.33 -9.87 -28.90
N LYS A 90 37.48 -8.87 -29.13
CA LYS A 90 37.14 -8.41 -30.48
C LYS A 90 38.37 -7.88 -31.20
N GLU A 91 39.16 -7.04 -30.56
CA GLU A 91 40.39 -6.49 -31.14
C GLU A 91 41.39 -7.60 -31.50
N GLU A 92 41.58 -8.60 -30.62
CA GLU A 92 42.43 -9.76 -30.90
C GLU A 92 41.94 -10.59 -32.09
N VAL A 93 40.63 -10.87 -32.15
CA VAL A 93 40.01 -11.62 -33.25
C VAL A 93 40.11 -10.85 -34.56
N ASP A 94 39.86 -9.54 -34.55
CA ASP A 94 39.94 -8.70 -35.75
C ASP A 94 41.38 -8.62 -36.27
N GLN A 95 42.39 -8.57 -35.40
CA GLN A 95 43.80 -8.68 -35.78
C GLN A 95 44.11 -10.03 -36.45
N LEU A 96 43.61 -11.14 -35.89
CA LEU A 96 43.80 -12.48 -36.46
C LEU A 96 43.08 -12.64 -37.81
N ARG A 97 41.88 -12.06 -37.97
CA ARG A 97 41.14 -12.04 -39.24
C ARG A 97 41.87 -11.22 -40.28
N SER A 98 42.38 -10.05 -39.91
CA SER A 98 43.18 -9.19 -40.79
C SER A 98 44.43 -9.91 -41.31
N LYS A 99 45.16 -10.63 -40.45
CA LYS A 99 46.30 -11.48 -40.85
C LYS A 99 45.94 -12.58 -41.86
N LYS A 100 44.68 -13.02 -41.90
CA LYS A 100 44.14 -14.01 -42.85
C LYS A 100 43.43 -13.38 -44.04
N GLY A 101 43.44 -12.05 -44.18
CA GLY A 101 42.74 -11.32 -45.25
C GLY A 101 41.22 -11.26 -45.10
N LEU A 102 40.68 -11.59 -43.93
CA LEU A 102 39.25 -11.55 -43.63
C LEU A 102 38.85 -10.18 -43.06
N ARG A 103 37.62 -9.73 -43.37
CA ARG A 103 37.05 -8.49 -42.83
C ARG A 103 36.84 -8.61 -41.30
N PRO A 104 37.02 -7.50 -40.53
CA PRO A 104 36.69 -7.45 -39.10
C PRO A 104 35.21 -7.72 -38.82
N LEU A 105 34.92 -8.15 -37.60
CA LEU A 105 33.59 -8.43 -37.11
C LEU A 105 32.78 -7.14 -36.84
N PRO A 106 31.44 -7.19 -37.00
CA PRO A 106 30.56 -6.06 -36.68
C PRO A 106 30.65 -5.64 -35.20
N SER A 107 30.27 -4.41 -34.87
CA SER A 107 30.21 -3.96 -33.47
C SER A 107 29.01 -4.57 -32.73
N LEU A 108 29.10 -4.62 -31.39
CA LEU A 108 28.00 -5.04 -30.52
C LEU A 108 26.72 -4.24 -30.79
N GLU A 109 26.87 -2.94 -31.08
CA GLU A 109 25.76 -2.04 -31.43
C GLU A 109 25.12 -2.39 -32.77
N GLN A 110 25.94 -2.68 -33.79
CA GLN A 110 25.46 -3.13 -35.11
C GLN A 110 24.74 -4.48 -35.01
N GLU A 111 25.26 -5.40 -34.20
CA GLU A 111 24.63 -6.70 -33.98
C GLU A 111 23.33 -6.59 -33.17
N GLN A 112 23.27 -5.67 -32.19
CA GLN A 112 22.04 -5.37 -31.45
C GLN A 112 20.96 -4.75 -32.36
N GLU A 113 21.32 -3.80 -33.22
CA GLU A 113 20.39 -3.20 -34.19
C GLU A 113 19.85 -4.26 -35.17
N GLU A 114 20.69 -5.16 -35.65
CA GLU A 114 20.26 -6.27 -36.51
C GLU A 114 19.32 -7.24 -35.78
N VAL A 115 19.58 -7.58 -34.52
CA VAL A 115 18.71 -8.45 -33.72
C VAL A 115 17.38 -7.77 -33.40
N MET A 116 17.40 -6.49 -32.99
CA MET A 116 16.19 -5.73 -32.71
C MET A 116 15.35 -5.49 -33.97
N GLY A 117 15.98 -5.22 -35.11
CA GLY A 117 15.31 -5.08 -36.41
C GLY A 117 14.68 -6.40 -36.91
N ARG A 118 15.27 -7.55 -36.57
CA ARG A 118 14.68 -8.87 -36.84
C ARG A 118 13.52 -9.21 -35.89
N CYS A 119 13.60 -8.79 -34.63
CA CYS A 119 12.54 -9.02 -33.64
C CYS A 119 11.28 -8.18 -33.90
N SER A 120 11.41 -6.97 -34.45
CA SER A 120 10.28 -6.11 -34.81
C SER A 120 9.57 -6.52 -36.10
N SER A 121 10.24 -7.22 -37.01
CA SER A 121 9.63 -7.79 -38.23
C SER A 121 8.76 -9.02 -37.99
N ASN A 122 8.95 -9.71 -36.86
CA ASN A 122 8.11 -10.84 -36.44
C ASN A 122 7.03 -10.37 -35.46
N GLN A 123 6.04 -9.64 -35.98
CA GLN A 123 4.82 -9.34 -35.23
C GLN A 123 4.19 -10.68 -34.75
N LEU A 124 3.95 -10.80 -33.43
CA LEU A 124 3.20 -11.88 -32.75
C LEU A 124 3.94 -13.14 -32.24
N LYS A 125 5.22 -13.09 -31.86
CA LYS A 125 5.80 -14.13 -30.96
C LYS A 125 6.69 -13.59 -29.83
N ILE A 126 6.43 -12.38 -29.33
CA ILE A 126 7.15 -11.79 -28.19
C ILE A 126 6.58 -12.30 -26.85
N PHE A 127 6.49 -13.62 -26.70
CA PHE A 127 6.39 -14.25 -25.38
C PHE A 127 7.42 -15.37 -25.18
N SER A 128 8.30 -15.63 -26.17
CA SER A 128 9.22 -16.76 -26.13
C SER A 128 10.70 -16.45 -26.32
N CYS A 129 11.14 -15.21 -26.58
CA CYS A 129 12.57 -14.92 -26.83
C CYS A 129 13.39 -14.42 -25.63
N THR A 130 12.81 -14.34 -24.42
CA THR A 130 13.54 -13.93 -23.20
C THR A 130 13.21 -14.77 -21.97
N LYS A 131 12.86 -16.05 -22.16
CA LYS A 131 12.92 -17.05 -21.09
C LYS A 131 14.11 -17.98 -21.30
N GLN A 132 15.31 -17.48 -21.06
CA GLN A 132 16.30 -18.36 -20.45
C GLN A 132 15.88 -18.57 -18.98
N PRO A 133 15.92 -19.81 -18.46
CA PRO A 133 15.62 -20.04 -17.06
C PRO A 133 16.77 -19.46 -16.25
N PHE A 134 16.56 -18.32 -15.61
CA PHE A 134 17.39 -17.93 -14.48
C PHE A 134 17.17 -18.97 -13.40
N ASN A 135 18.08 -19.95 -13.33
CA ASN A 135 18.22 -20.83 -12.18
C ASN A 135 18.71 -19.97 -11.01
N ASN A 136 17.78 -19.36 -10.28
CA ASN A 136 18.02 -18.96 -8.91
C ASN A 136 16.92 -19.57 -8.04
N SER A 137 17.32 -20.64 -7.35
CA SER A 137 16.65 -21.19 -6.20
C SER A 137 16.41 -20.09 -5.16
N GLY A 138 15.16 -19.62 -5.03
CA GLY A 138 14.82 -18.74 -3.92
C GLY A 138 13.63 -17.83 -4.16
N ARG A 139 12.44 -18.38 -3.92
CA ARG A 139 11.18 -17.67 -3.66
C ARG A 139 10.71 -16.71 -4.75
N ALA A 140 9.79 -17.24 -5.57
CA ALA A 140 8.74 -16.45 -6.18
C ALA A 140 8.10 -15.56 -5.11
N ILE A 141 8.38 -14.26 -5.15
CA ILE A 141 7.55 -13.28 -4.47
C ILE A 141 6.24 -13.29 -5.26
N ASN A 142 5.24 -13.96 -4.71
CA ASN A 142 3.85 -13.83 -5.14
C ASN A 142 3.45 -12.37 -4.89
N ILE A 143 3.78 -11.49 -5.82
CA ILE A 143 3.09 -10.21 -5.96
C ILE A 143 1.73 -10.60 -6.51
N SER A 144 0.82 -10.97 -5.60
CA SER A 144 -0.56 -11.21 -5.93
C SER A 144 -1.06 -9.99 -6.70
N LYS A 145 -1.37 -10.22 -7.97
CA LYS A 145 -2.18 -9.34 -8.79
C LYS A 145 -3.55 -9.19 -8.11
N GLN A 146 -3.64 -8.26 -7.17
CA GLN A 146 -4.87 -7.63 -6.73
C GLN A 146 -4.66 -6.11 -6.76
N GLY A 147 -4.20 -5.62 -7.91
CA GLY A 147 -4.51 -4.26 -8.36
C GLY A 147 -5.95 -4.22 -8.84
N GLN A 148 -6.91 -4.53 -7.98
CA GLN A 148 -8.26 -3.99 -8.14
C GLN A 148 -8.20 -2.62 -7.50
N GLY A 149 -8.45 -1.58 -8.31
CA GLY A 149 -8.56 -0.21 -7.84
C GLY A 149 -9.54 -0.17 -6.69
N TYR A 150 -9.02 -0.02 -5.47
CA TYR A 150 -9.82 0.40 -4.35
C TYR A 150 -9.95 1.93 -4.46
N GLU A 151 -10.81 2.39 -5.36
CA GLU A 151 -11.66 3.54 -5.04
C GLU A 151 -12.48 3.12 -3.82
N ARG A 152 -11.87 3.13 -2.64
CA ARG A 152 -12.65 3.22 -1.41
C ARG A 152 -13.05 4.67 -1.32
N GLU A 153 -14.19 4.99 -1.94
CA GLU A 153 -15.02 6.08 -1.47
C GLU A 153 -15.06 5.97 0.05
N TYR A 154 -14.43 6.92 0.73
CA TYR A 154 -14.63 7.08 2.15
C TYR A 154 -16.04 7.63 2.27
N PRO A 155 -17.05 6.89 2.79
CA PRO A 155 -18.26 7.55 3.20
C PRO A 155 -17.87 8.41 4.39
N VAL A 156 -17.55 9.68 4.14
CA VAL A 156 -17.68 10.74 5.14
C VAL A 156 -19.17 10.83 5.40
N LYS A 157 -19.70 9.90 6.21
CA LYS A 157 -20.98 10.11 6.85
C LYS A 157 -20.76 11.36 7.68
N GLN A 158 -21.34 12.47 7.21
CA GLN A 158 -21.56 13.66 8.01
C GLN A 158 -22.52 13.28 9.14
N ASN A 159 -22.10 12.41 10.06
CA ASN A 159 -22.67 12.36 11.37
C ASN A 159 -22.10 13.58 12.08
N THR A 160 -22.84 14.69 11.99
CA THR A 160 -22.80 15.71 13.00
C THR A 160 -22.82 14.99 14.35
N PRO A 161 -21.73 15.04 15.13
CA PRO A 161 -21.68 14.28 16.36
C PRO A 161 -22.76 14.84 17.29
N VAL A 162 -23.60 13.95 17.83
CA VAL A 162 -24.63 14.30 18.82
C VAL A 162 -24.00 15.07 20.00
N LEU A 163 -22.70 14.85 20.25
CA LEU A 163 -21.84 15.65 21.12
C LEU A 163 -21.94 17.18 20.91
N PHE A 164 -22.15 17.67 19.68
CA PHE A 164 -22.28 19.10 19.38
C PHE A 164 -23.67 19.65 19.74
N VAL A 165 -24.70 18.79 19.76
CA VAL A 165 -26.06 19.15 20.20
C VAL A 165 -26.17 19.05 21.73
N LEU A 166 -25.54 18.03 22.34
CA LEU A 166 -25.58 17.80 23.78
C LEU A 166 -24.73 18.79 24.60
N LEU A 167 -23.61 19.28 24.06
CA LEU A 167 -22.81 20.33 24.72
C LEU A 167 -23.58 21.65 24.90
N LYS A 168 -24.62 21.92 24.08
CA LYS A 168 -25.50 23.08 24.27
C LYS A 168 -26.54 22.91 25.38
N GLN A 169 -26.93 21.69 25.71
CA GLN A 169 -27.97 21.42 26.74
C GLN A 169 -27.42 21.30 28.16
N ILE A 170 -26.09 21.23 28.33
CA ILE A 170 -25.45 21.17 29.66
C ILE A 170 -25.10 22.60 30.18
N GLN A 171 -25.21 23.64 29.33
CA GLN A 171 -24.93 25.04 29.68
C GLN A 171 -26.17 25.91 29.98
N THR A 172 -27.36 25.32 29.99
CA THR A 172 -28.64 25.95 30.41
C THR A 172 -29.25 25.14 31.53
#